data_AF-A0A841PQL6-F1
#
_entry.id   AF-A0A841PQL6-F1
#
_cell.length_a   1.000
_cell.length_b   1.000
_cell.length_c   1.000
_cell.angle_alpha   90.00
_cell.angle_beta   90.00
_cell.angle_gamma   90.00
#
_symmetry.space_group_name_H-M   'P 1'
#
loop_
_entity.id
_entity.type
_entity.pdbx_description
1 polymer ?
#
loop_
_entity_poly.entity_id
_entity_poly.type
_entity_poly.pdbx_seq_one_letter_code
_entity_poly.pdbx_strand_id
1 'polypeptide(L)'
;MEAEYIQVDMTVENASEDDISFYPSQATMITDTGEQLEPEMMASERIEGQFLGQVEKQGTSIYMLENSTADEVEIVELRFDALHDDELNDLGESIETEIELEQ
;
A
#
# COMPACT_ATOMS: atom_id res chain seq x y z
N MET A 1 -6.00 -19.39 17.59
CA MET A 1 -5.73 -17.96 17.66
C MET A 1 -6.38 -17.37 16.44
N GLU A 2 -7.19 -16.34 16.65
CA GLU A 2 -7.73 -15.55 15.54
C GLU A 2 -6.56 -14.80 14.89
N ALA A 3 -6.64 -14.61 13.58
CA ALA A 3 -5.61 -13.87 12.87
C ALA A 3 -5.93 -12.39 12.99
N GLU A 4 -4.98 -11.61 13.50
CA GLU A 4 -5.08 -10.16 13.62
C GLU A 4 -4.43 -9.53 12.39
N TYR A 5 -5.14 -8.63 11.72
CA TYR A 5 -4.64 -7.99 10.49
C TYR A 5 -5.28 -6.63 10.26
N ILE A 6 -4.58 -5.78 9.53
CA ILE A 6 -5.13 -4.56 8.94
C ILE A 6 -5.34 -4.79 7.44
N GLN A 7 -6.52 -4.48 6.94
CA GLN A 7 -6.85 -4.51 5.52
C GLN A 7 -6.86 -3.10 4.96
N VAL A 8 -6.21 -2.91 3.81
CA VAL A 8 -6.20 -1.65 3.08
C VAL A 8 -6.78 -1.87 1.69
N ASP A 9 -7.97 -1.33 1.46
CA ASP A 9 -8.57 -1.26 0.13
C ASP A 9 -8.05 -0.03 -0.61
N MET A 10 -7.53 -0.22 -1.82
CA MET A 10 -6.89 0.83 -2.59
C MET A 10 -7.49 0.94 -3.99
N THR A 11 -7.60 2.18 -4.47
CA THR A 11 -7.85 2.51 -5.87
C THR A 11 -6.70 3.37 -6.37
N VAL A 12 -6.13 2.99 -7.52
CA VAL A 12 -4.97 3.64 -8.10
C VAL A 12 -5.29 3.98 -9.54
N GLU A 13 -5.24 5.26 -9.86
CA GLU A 13 -5.52 5.82 -11.18
C GLU A 13 -4.25 6.44 -11.76
N ASN A 14 -3.87 6.03 -12.97
CA ASN A 14 -2.95 6.83 -13.77
C ASN A 14 -3.77 7.89 -14.51
N ALA A 15 -3.57 9.16 -14.17
CA ALA A 15 -4.25 10.28 -14.80
C ALA A 15 -3.51 10.84 -16.04
N SER A 16 -2.35 10.28 -16.41
CA SER A 16 -1.56 10.69 -17.56
C SER A 16 -1.81 9.81 -18.79
N GLU A 17 -1.47 10.31 -19.98
CA GLU A 17 -1.44 9.50 -21.21
C GLU A 17 -0.18 8.62 -21.31
N ASP A 18 0.84 8.90 -20.50
CA ASP A 18 2.10 8.17 -20.49
C ASP A 18 1.96 6.86 -19.70
N ASP A 19 2.79 5.87 -20.05
CA ASP A 19 2.88 4.63 -19.28
C ASP A 19 3.69 4.88 -18.00
N ILE A 20 3.13 4.49 -16.85
CA ILE A 20 3.73 4.71 -15.53
C ILE A 20 3.82 3.37 -14.80
N SER A 21 4.96 3.10 -14.17
CA SER A 21 5.12 1.96 -13.27
C SER A 21 4.94 2.39 -11.83
N PHE A 22 4.08 1.68 -11.10
CA PHE A 22 3.86 1.92 -9.68
C PHE A 22 3.59 0.60 -8.94
N TYR A 23 4.07 0.49 -7.70
CA TYR A 23 3.99 -0.73 -6.89
C TYR A 23 3.24 -0.53 -5.57
N PRO A 24 1.97 -0.08 -5.61
CA PRO A 24 1.21 0.30 -4.42
C PRO A 24 0.95 -0.85 -3.45
N SER A 25 0.81 -2.07 -3.96
CA SER A 25 0.62 -3.29 -3.16
C SER A 25 1.86 -3.71 -2.36
N GLN A 26 2.98 -2.98 -2.48
CA GLN A 26 4.23 -3.22 -1.73
C GLN A 26 4.50 -2.15 -0.68
N ALA A 27 3.51 -1.33 -0.35
CA ALA A 27 3.69 -0.27 0.66
C ALA A 27 4.05 -0.86 2.02
N THR A 28 5.06 -0.29 2.69
CA THR A 28 5.38 -0.64 4.08
C THR A 28 4.40 0.09 5.00
N MET A 29 3.87 -0.63 6.00
CA MET A 29 3.01 -0.08 7.05
C MET A 29 3.80 0.10 8.35
N ILE A 30 3.60 1.20 9.06
CA ILE A 30 4.05 1.40 10.44
C ILE A 30 2.83 1.67 11.30
N THR A 31 2.63 0.90 12.37
CA THR A 31 1.54 1.10 13.33
C THR A 31 1.98 2.00 14.49
N ASP A 32 1.04 2.66 15.15
CA ASP A 32 1.28 3.39 16.40
C ASP A 32 1.63 2.48 17.59
N THR A 33 1.31 1.18 17.49
CA THR A 33 1.79 0.14 18.40
C THR A 33 3.28 -0.18 18.21
N GLY A 34 3.91 0.35 17.15
CA GLY A 34 5.35 0.24 16.88
C GLY A 34 5.75 -0.93 15.98
N GLU A 35 4.81 -1.53 15.26
CA GLU A 35 5.10 -2.59 14.29
C GLU A 35 5.46 -1.98 12.93
N GLN A 36 6.42 -2.59 12.23
CA GLN A 36 6.71 -2.32 10.82
C GLN A 36 6.34 -3.57 10.03
N LEU A 37 5.41 -3.46 9.10
CA LEU A 37 4.76 -4.58 8.44
C LEU A 37 4.85 -4.44 6.92
N GLU A 38 5.09 -5.57 6.27
CA GLU A 38 4.98 -5.73 4.83
C GLU A 38 3.67 -6.46 4.51
N PRO A 39 3.06 -6.21 3.34
CA PRO A 39 1.82 -6.86 2.96
C PRO A 39 2.05 -8.35 2.70
N GLU A 40 1.13 -9.19 3.17
CA GLU A 40 1.17 -10.62 2.89
C GLU A 40 0.71 -10.88 1.45
N MET A 41 1.71 -11.12 0.58
CA MET A 41 1.55 -11.42 -0.84
C MET A 41 0.52 -12.50 -1.16
N MET A 42 0.36 -13.53 -0.31
CA MET A 42 -0.62 -14.59 -0.58
C MET A 42 -2.05 -14.19 -0.27
N ALA A 43 -2.25 -13.23 0.63
CA ALA A 43 -3.56 -12.74 1.04
C ALA A 43 -3.97 -11.45 0.30
N SER A 44 -3.01 -10.77 -0.34
CA SER A 44 -3.19 -9.49 -1.00
C SER A 44 -3.47 -9.64 -2.51
N GLU A 45 -4.21 -8.68 -3.07
CA GLU A 45 -4.42 -8.55 -4.50
C GLU A 45 -3.28 -7.76 -5.15
N ARG A 46 -2.94 -8.13 -6.38
CA ARG A 46 -1.82 -7.53 -7.11
C ARG A 46 -2.31 -6.37 -7.95
N ILE A 47 -2.03 -5.15 -7.49
CA ILE A 47 -2.32 -3.90 -8.20
C ILE A 47 -1.05 -3.17 -8.66
N GLU A 48 0.11 -3.81 -8.50
CA GLU A 48 1.40 -3.30 -8.95
C GLU A 48 1.69 -3.45 -10.45
N GLY A 49 2.72 -2.75 -10.89
CA GLY A 49 3.30 -2.84 -12.23
C GLY A 49 2.95 -1.64 -13.10
N GLN A 50 2.97 -1.86 -14.42
CA GLN A 50 2.73 -0.80 -15.39
C GLN A 50 1.24 -0.45 -15.49
N PHE A 51 0.95 0.84 -15.60
CA PHE A 51 -0.34 1.44 -15.89
C PHE A 51 -0.23 2.03 -17.30
N LEU A 52 -0.92 1.40 -18.26
CA LEU A 52 -0.82 1.73 -19.68
C LEU A 52 -1.74 2.91 -20.03
N GLY A 53 -1.20 4.12 -20.04
CA GLY A 53 -1.97 5.37 -20.11
C GLY A 53 -3.04 5.49 -19.01
N GLN A 54 -4.19 6.07 -19.34
CA GLN A 54 -5.25 6.43 -18.39
C GLN A 54 -6.07 5.21 -17.94
N VAL A 55 -5.54 4.46 -16.97
CA VAL A 55 -6.19 3.26 -16.41
C VAL A 55 -6.28 3.32 -14.89
N GLU A 56 -7.32 2.67 -14.37
CA GLU A 56 -7.56 2.49 -12.95
C GLU A 56 -7.40 1.00 -12.58
N LYS A 57 -6.79 0.75 -11.42
CA LYS A 57 -6.75 -0.57 -10.77
C LYS A 57 -7.27 -0.45 -9.34
N GLN A 58 -7.96 -1.48 -8.89
CA GLN A 58 -8.49 -1.59 -7.54
C GLN A 58 -8.02 -2.90 -6.93
N GLY A 59 -7.71 -2.89 -5.64
CA GLY A 59 -7.35 -4.10 -4.94
C GLY A 59 -7.06 -3.89 -3.46
N THR A 60 -6.74 -4.98 -2.80
CA THR A 60 -6.65 -5.08 -1.35
C THR A 60 -5.25 -5.51 -0.92
N SER A 61 -4.65 -4.82 0.06
CA SER A 61 -3.46 -5.29 0.78
C SER A 61 -3.80 -5.74 2.19
N ILE A 62 -3.22 -6.86 2.62
CA ILE A 62 -3.42 -7.44 3.96
C ILE A 62 -2.10 -7.40 4.72
N TYR A 63 -2.10 -6.78 5.91
CA TYR A 63 -0.95 -6.67 6.80
C TYR A 63 -1.21 -7.47 8.06
N MET A 64 -0.42 -8.52 8.28
CA MET A 64 -0.57 -9.39 9.45
C MET A 64 0.06 -8.74 10.67
N LEU A 65 -0.68 -8.58 11.77
CA LEU A 65 -0.14 -8.08 13.04
C LEU A 65 0.61 -9.22 13.74
N GLU A 66 1.82 -8.92 14.24
CA GLU A 66 2.67 -9.92 14.91
C GLU A 66 2.63 -9.78 16.43
N ASN A 67 2.49 -8.53 16.92
CA ASN A 67 2.68 -8.19 18.34
C ASN A 67 1.52 -7.39 18.95
N SER A 68 0.56 -6.93 18.16
CA SER A 68 -0.67 -6.24 18.61
C SER A 68 -1.93 -6.89 18.05
N THR A 69 -3.07 -6.53 18.62
CA THR A 69 -4.40 -6.85 18.09
C THR A 69 -4.92 -5.70 17.23
N ALA A 70 -5.85 -5.98 16.32
CA ALA A 70 -6.41 -4.93 15.46
C ALA A 70 -7.05 -3.80 16.29
N ASP A 71 -7.72 -4.15 17.40
CA ASP A 71 -8.35 -3.20 18.31
C ASP A 71 -7.35 -2.26 19.04
N GLU A 72 -6.06 -2.59 19.08
CA GLU A 72 -5.02 -1.78 19.71
C GLU A 72 -4.37 -0.75 18.77
N VAL A 73 -4.58 -0.87 17.46
CA VAL A 73 -3.99 0.04 16.46
C VAL A 73 -4.94 1.20 16.22
N GLU A 74 -4.52 2.42 16.54
CA GLU A 74 -5.31 3.63 16.31
C GLU A 74 -4.89 4.35 15.02
N ILE A 75 -3.62 4.25 14.64
CA ILE A 75 -3.03 4.95 13.50
C ILE A 75 -2.10 4.03 12.73
N VAL A 76 -2.19 4.10 11.41
CA VAL A 76 -1.21 3.48 10.50
C VAL A 76 -0.59 4.53 9.60
N GLU A 77 0.72 4.44 9.41
CA GLU A 77 1.46 5.17 8.37
C GLU A 77 1.77 4.21 7.22
N LEU A 78 1.36 4.56 6.00
CA LEU A 78 1.71 3.83 4.79
C LEU A 78 2.78 4.59 4.02
N ARG A 79 3.84 3.88 3.63
CA ARG A 79 4.93 4.39 2.81
C ARG A 79 4.96 3.68 1.47
N PHE A 80 4.84 4.46 0.41
CA PHE A 80 4.91 4.00 -0.97
C PHE A 80 6.19 4.52 -1.62
N ASP A 81 6.87 3.66 -2.37
CA ASP A 81 8.00 4.07 -3.19
C ASP A 81 7.57 5.05 -4.30
N ALA A 82 8.54 5.78 -4.84
CA ALA A 82 8.32 6.69 -5.96
C ALA A 82 7.79 5.94 -7.20
N LEU A 83 7.08 6.66 -8.05
CA LEU A 83 6.65 6.17 -9.36
C LEU A 83 7.88 6.03 -10.27
N HIS A 84 7.79 5.20 -11.32
CA HIS A 84 8.84 5.12 -12.34
C HIS A 84 8.29 5.29 -13.76
N ASP A 85 9.09 5.87 -14.65
CA ASP A 85 8.82 5.84 -16.10
C ASP A 85 9.20 4.48 -16.72
N ASP A 86 8.99 4.34 -18.03
CA ASP A 86 9.36 3.14 -18.80
C ASP A 86 10.87 2.84 -18.82
N GLU A 87 11.70 3.84 -18.52
CA GLU A 87 13.17 3.72 -18.43
C GLU A 87 13.65 3.43 -17.00
N LEU A 88 12.72 3.23 -16.04
CA LEU A 88 12.97 3.02 -14.61
C LEU A 88 13.60 4.24 -13.91
N ASN A 89 13.42 5.45 -14.45
CA ASN A 89 13.76 6.66 -13.73
C ASN A 89 12.64 7.01 -12.74
N ASP A 90 13.02 7.46 -11.55
CA ASP A 90 12.06 7.92 -10.55
C ASP A 90 11.29 9.15 -11.06
N LEU A 91 9.97 9.07 -10.94
CA LEU A 91 9.03 10.14 -11.20
C LEU A 91 8.45 10.62 -9.87
N GLY A 92 8.99 11.73 -9.36
CA GLY A 92 8.54 12.34 -8.11
C GLY A 92 9.22 11.75 -6.88
N GLU A 93 8.53 11.86 -5.74
CA GLU A 93 9.03 11.46 -4.42
C GLU A 93 8.20 10.28 -3.89
N SER A 94 8.73 9.58 -2.89
CA SER A 94 7.95 8.60 -2.13
C SER A 94 6.75 9.26 -1.46
N ILE A 95 5.66 8.50 -1.31
CA ILE A 95 4.44 8.98 -0.64
C ILE A 95 4.42 8.40 0.77
N GLU A 96 4.24 9.27 1.76
CA GLU A 96 4.01 8.89 3.15
C GLU A 96 2.64 9.45 3.57
N THR A 97 1.77 8.61 4.10
CA THR A 97 0.44 9.03 4.56
C THR A 97 0.05 8.34 5.87
N GLU A 98 -0.41 9.12 6.83
CA GLU A 98 -1.00 8.62 8.07
C GLU A 98 -2.52 8.50 7.92
N ILE A 99 -3.09 7.43 8.48
CA ILE A 99 -4.53 7.13 8.48
C ILE A 99 -4.91 6.77 9.91
N GLU A 100 -5.85 7.54 10.48
CA GLU A 100 -6.51 7.19 11.74
C GLU A 100 -7.60 6.14 11.45
N LEU A 101 -7.59 5.04 12.21
CA LEU A 101 -8.56 3.97 12.08
C LEU A 101 -9.81 4.28 12.91
N GLU A 102 -10.98 4.37 12.27
CA GLU A 102 -12.26 4.46 12.97
C GLU A 102 -12.71 3.05 13.39
N GLN A 103 -12.70 2.80 14.71
CA GLN A 103 -13.06 1.51 15.31
C GLN A 103 -14.51 1.48 15.83
#